data_AF-A0A1M2W6D4-F1
#
_entry.id   AF-A0A1M2W6D4-F1
#
_cell.length_a   1.000
_cell.length_b   1.000
_cell.length_c   1.000
_cell.angle_alpha   90.00
_cell.angle_beta   90.00
_cell.angle_gamma   90.00
#
_symmetry.space_group_name_H-M   'P 1'
#
loop_
_entity.id
_entity.type
_entity.pdbx_description
1 polymer ?
#
loop_
_entity_poly.entity_id
_entity_poly.type
_entity_poly.pdbx_seq_one_letter_code
_entity_poly.pdbx_strand_id
1 'polypeptide(L)'
;MDDDDDDEEEEDEEEEDEDMEEDDYSELDAGAIINTGGRRTRGVRVDYSSAEALAKAGLKPEDAAEDDENEESFIAKDDEMHD
;
A
#
# COMPACT_ATOMS: atom_id res chain seq x y z
N MET A 1 -49.53 17.12 33.10
CA MET A 1 -49.18 18.28 32.28
C MET A 1 -47.68 18.41 32.43
N ASP A 2 -46.97 17.59 31.69
CA ASP A 2 -45.51 17.63 31.57
C ASP A 2 -45.21 16.73 30.37
N ASP A 3 -45.28 17.33 29.17
CA ASP A 3 -44.99 16.72 27.87
C ASP A 3 -44.76 17.87 26.87
N ASP A 4 -43.73 17.71 26.02
CA ASP A 4 -43.09 18.67 25.08
C ASP A 4 -42.33 19.83 25.74
N ASP A 5 -40.99 19.88 25.84
CA ASP A 5 -39.89 19.35 25.00
C ASP A 5 -39.97 19.78 23.53
N ASP A 6 -39.59 21.03 23.25
CA ASP A 6 -38.93 21.40 21.99
C ASP A 6 -38.22 22.75 22.20
N ASP A 7 -37.04 22.70 22.82
CA ASP A 7 -36.06 23.79 22.83
C ASP A 7 -35.53 23.91 21.38
N GLU A 8 -36.12 24.84 20.62
CA GLU A 8 -35.65 25.28 19.31
C GLU A 8 -34.29 26.01 19.48
N GLU A 9 -33.23 25.25 19.77
CA GLU A 9 -31.85 25.68 19.56
C GLU A 9 -31.60 25.73 18.04
N GLU A 10 -31.94 26.86 17.42
CA GLU A 10 -31.39 27.26 16.11
C GLU A 10 -29.86 27.36 16.27
N GLU A 11 -29.17 26.22 16.12
CA GLU A 11 -27.75 26.16 15.80
C GLU A 11 -27.57 26.89 14.47
N ASP A 12 -27.22 28.18 14.58
CA ASP A 12 -26.67 29.02 13.52
C ASP A 12 -25.43 28.29 12.99
N GLU A 13 -25.65 27.42 12.00
CA GLU A 13 -24.61 26.84 11.15
C GLU A 13 -23.99 28.02 10.39
N GLU A 14 -23.10 28.74 11.08
CA GLU A 14 -22.19 29.71 10.49
C GLU A 14 -21.48 28.97 9.34
N GLU A 15 -21.96 29.21 8.12
CA GLU A 15 -21.31 28.82 6.88
C GLU A 15 -19.93 29.50 6.89
N GLU A 16 -18.94 28.83 7.51
CA GLU A 16 -17.52 29.01 7.23
C GLU A 16 -17.34 28.64 5.75
N ASP A 17 -17.64 29.62 4.89
CA ASP A 17 -17.14 29.72 3.53
C ASP A 17 -15.61 29.87 3.65
N GLU A 18 -14.98 28.75 4.00
CA GLU A 18 -13.56 28.53 3.80
C GLU A 18 -13.33 28.70 2.30
N ASP A 19 -13.05 29.94 1.91
CA ASP A 19 -12.46 30.33 0.64
C ASP A 19 -11.20 29.46 0.47
N MET A 20 -11.40 28.26 -0.06
CA MET A 20 -10.35 27.34 -0.44
C MET A 20 -9.68 27.98 -1.62
N GLU A 21 -8.78 28.93 -1.34
CA GLU A 21 -7.84 29.47 -2.30
C GLU A 21 -7.25 28.27 -3.04
N GLU A 22 -7.58 28.16 -4.33
CA GLU A 22 -7.10 27.07 -5.18
C GLU A 22 -5.58 27.17 -5.20
N ASP A 23 -4.92 26.26 -4.48
CA ASP A 23 -3.46 26.23 -4.37
C ASP A 23 -2.82 26.30 -5.76
N ASP A 24 -2.03 27.35 -6.02
CA ASP A 24 -1.33 27.51 -7.29
C ASP A 24 -0.11 26.58 -7.36
N TYR A 25 -0.33 25.40 -7.92
CA TYR A 25 0.71 24.39 -8.12
C TYR A 25 1.54 24.60 -9.41
N SER A 26 1.37 25.71 -10.12
CA SER A 26 2.10 25.95 -11.38
C SER A 26 3.62 26.07 -11.20
N GLU A 27 4.08 26.42 -10.00
CA GLU A 27 5.51 26.47 -9.63
C GLU A 27 6.10 25.08 -9.29
N LEU A 28 5.28 24.06 -9.06
CA LEU A 28 5.76 22.72 -8.72
C LEU A 28 6.26 21.96 -9.97
N ASP A 29 7.57 21.77 -10.07
CA ASP A 29 8.16 20.90 -11.09
C ASP A 29 8.07 19.41 -10.71
N ALA A 30 7.16 18.68 -11.37
CA ALA A 30 7.03 17.23 -11.23
C ALA A 30 8.33 16.46 -11.57
N GLY A 31 9.22 17.05 -12.37
CA GLY A 31 10.53 16.51 -12.70
C GLY A 31 11.46 16.38 -11.48
N ALA A 32 11.26 17.17 -10.43
CA ALA A 32 12.00 17.05 -9.17
C ALA A 32 11.58 15.82 -8.35
N ILE A 33 10.34 15.35 -8.51
CA ILE A 33 9.78 14.19 -7.80
C ILE A 33 10.08 12.90 -8.57
N ILE A 34 9.90 12.94 -9.89
CA ILE A 34 10.23 11.83 -10.77
C ILE A 34 11.75 11.78 -10.87
N ASN A 35 12.36 10.97 -9.99
CA ASN A 35 13.79 10.71 -9.98
C ASN A 35 14.24 10.00 -11.27
N THR A 36 14.35 10.75 -12.36
CA THR A 36 14.86 10.35 -13.68
C THR A 36 16.34 9.96 -13.60
N GLY A 37 17.03 10.32 -12.50
CA GLY A 37 18.44 10.04 -12.22
C GLY A 37 18.73 8.72 -11.47
N GLY A 38 17.78 7.79 -11.37
CA GLY A 38 18.10 6.38 -11.13
C GLY A 38 18.38 5.92 -9.69
N ARG A 39 17.96 6.66 -8.64
CA ARG A 39 18.08 6.15 -7.24
C ARG A 39 16.90 5.30 -6.75
N ARG A 40 15.93 4.99 -7.60
CA ARG A 40 14.87 4.04 -7.24
C ARG A 40 15.36 2.65 -7.63
N THR A 41 15.57 1.79 -6.65
CA THR A 41 15.87 0.35 -6.85
C THR A 41 14.66 -0.43 -7.39
N ARG A 42 13.50 0.24 -7.50
CA ARG A 42 12.27 -0.33 -8.07
C ARG A 42 12.48 -0.61 -9.56
N GLY A 43 12.44 -1.89 -9.94
CA GLY A 43 12.65 -2.35 -11.32
C GLY A 43 14.00 -3.02 -11.57
N VAL A 44 14.93 -2.99 -10.60
CA VAL A 44 16.12 -3.85 -10.66
C VAL A 44 15.65 -5.29 -10.44
N ARG A 45 15.81 -6.13 -11.47
CA ARG A 45 15.56 -7.57 -11.33
C ARG A 45 16.58 -8.13 -10.35
N VAL A 46 16.08 -8.76 -9.29
CA VAL A 46 16.91 -9.46 -8.31
C VAL A 46 17.01 -10.91 -8.74
N ASP A 47 18.23 -11.42 -8.79
CA ASP A 47 18.48 -12.84 -9.00
C ASP A 47 18.48 -13.56 -7.64
N TYR A 48 17.35 -14.20 -7.33
CA TYR A 48 17.14 -14.93 -6.08
C TYR A 48 17.98 -16.21 -5.98
N SER A 49 18.58 -16.67 -7.09
CA SER A 49 19.51 -17.81 -7.10
C SER A 49 20.95 -17.43 -6.77
N SER A 50 21.24 -16.12 -6.68
CA SER A 50 22.60 -15.65 -6.38
C SER A 50 23.03 -16.01 -4.96
N ALA A 51 24.32 -16.32 -4.78
CA ALA A 51 24.86 -16.68 -3.46
C ALA A 51 24.66 -15.60 -2.39
N GLU A 52 24.66 -14.31 -2.78
CA GLU A 52 24.37 -13.20 -1.88
C GLU A 52 22.89 -13.19 -1.45
N ALA A 53 21.96 -13.47 -2.38
CA ALA A 53 20.54 -13.57 -2.08
C ALA A 53 20.26 -14.75 -1.14
N LEU A 54 20.85 -15.92 -1.39
CA LEU A 54 20.73 -17.10 -0.53
C LEU A 54 21.31 -16.86 0.86
N ALA A 55 22.50 -16.25 0.96
CA ALA A 55 23.10 -15.88 2.23
C ALA A 55 22.23 -14.88 3.01
N LYS A 56 21.61 -13.91 2.32
CA LYS A 56 20.70 -12.94 2.93
C LYS A 56 19.38 -13.57 3.39
N ALA A 57 18.92 -14.59 2.67
CA ALA A 57 17.78 -15.42 3.07
C ALA A 57 18.14 -16.38 4.23
N GLY A 58 19.42 -16.51 4.58
CA GLY A 58 19.89 -17.47 5.57
C GLY A 58 19.82 -18.92 5.08
N LEU A 59 19.70 -19.12 3.77
CA LEU A 59 19.61 -20.42 3.14
C LEU A 59 21.01 -20.90 2.73
N LYS A 60 21.30 -22.18 2.93
CA LYS A 60 22.53 -22.76 2.38
C LYS A 60 22.32 -23.03 0.89
N PRO A 61 23.39 -22.98 0.08
CA PRO A 61 23.30 -23.24 -1.35
C PRO A 61 22.82 -24.67 -1.67
N GLU A 62 23.05 -25.61 -0.76
CA GLU A 62 22.59 -27.00 -0.87
C GLU A 62 21.06 -27.08 -0.74
N ASP A 63 20.49 -26.41 0.27
CA ASP A 63 19.04 -26.41 0.54
C ASP A 63 18.25 -25.65 -0.55
N ALA A 64 18.87 -24.64 -1.18
CA ALA A 64 18.25 -23.86 -2.26
C ALA A 64 18.00 -24.65 -3.55
N ALA A 65 18.77 -25.72 -3.79
CA ALA A 65 18.63 -26.55 -4.98
C ALA A 65 17.55 -27.64 -4.83
N GLU A 66 17.13 -27.93 -3.59
CA GLU A 66 16.17 -28.99 -3.26
C GLU A 66 14.71 -28.47 -3.09
N ASP A 67 14.54 -27.15 -2.92
CA ASP A 67 13.24 -26.52 -2.63
C ASP A 67 12.33 -26.40 -3.87
N ASP A 68 12.91 -26.27 -5.07
CA ASP A 68 12.16 -26.18 -6.35
C ASP A 68 11.40 -27.48 -6.67
N GLU A 69 11.76 -28.60 -6.04
CA GLU A 69 11.11 -29.91 -6.20
C GLU A 69 10.06 -30.21 -5.10
N ASN A 70 10.04 -29.46 -4.00
CA ASN A 70 9.15 -29.68 -2.85
C ASN A 70 8.14 -28.55 -2.62
N GLU A 71 7.93 -27.68 -3.60
CA GLU A 71 6.81 -26.74 -3.58
C GLU A 71 5.51 -27.54 -3.71
N GLU A 72 4.86 -27.84 -2.57
CA GLU A 72 3.46 -28.25 -2.55
C GLU A 72 2.64 -27.10 -3.12
N SER A 73 2.42 -27.12 -4.44
CA SER A 73 1.53 -26.17 -5.10
C SER A 73 0.18 -26.28 -4.40
N PHE A 74 -0.18 -25.25 -3.63
CA PHE A 74 -1.44 -25.21 -2.91
C PHE A 74 -2.57 -25.14 -3.95
N ILE A 75 -3.05 -26.31 -4.35
CA ILE A 75 -4.23 -26.46 -5.19
C ILE A 75 -5.40 -26.35 -4.23
N ALA A 76 -5.96 -25.14 -4.12
CA ALA A 76 -7.24 -24.93 -3.46
C ALA A 76 -8.25 -25.88 -4.10
N LYS A 77 -8.70 -26.88 -3.36
CA LYS A 77 -9.79 -27.76 -3.80
C LYS A 77 -11.07 -26.96 -3.60
N ASP A 78 -11.76 -26.62 -4.69
CA ASP A 78 -13.04 -25.90 -4.66
C ASP A 78 -14.06 -26.55 -3.72
N ASP A 79 -13.94 -27.86 -3.47
CA ASP A 79 -14.79 -28.63 -2.53
C ASP A 79 -14.68 -28.18 -1.06
N GLU A 80 -13.59 -27.50 -0.67
CA GLU A 80 -13.31 -27.09 0.71
C GLU A 80 -13.78 -25.64 1.01
N MET A 81 -14.22 -24.90 -0.03
CA MET A 81 -14.71 -23.52 0.01
C MET A 81 -16.25 -23.44 -0.01
N HIS A 82 -16.93 -24.36 0.70
CA HIS A 82 -18.37 -24.30 0.88
C HIS A 82 -18.70 -23.56 2.19
N ASP A 83 -19.29 -22.36 2.04
CA ASP A 83 -19.87 -21.52 3.11
C ASP A 83 -20.88 -22.27 4.02
#